data_AF-A0A976INT6-F1
#
_entry.id   AF-A0A976INT6-F1
#
_cell.length_a   1.000
_cell.length_b   1.000
_cell.length_c   1.000
_cell.angle_alpha   90.00
_cell.angle_beta   90.00
_cell.angle_gamma   90.00
#
_symmetry.space_group_name_H-M   'P 1'
#
loop_
_entity.id
_entity.type
_entity.pdbx_description
1 polymer ?
#
loop_
_entity_poly.entity_id
_entity_poly.type
_entity_poly.pdbx_seq_one_letter_code
_entity_poly.pdbx_strand_id
1 'polypeptide(L)'
;MLPMPRNTILSTVVALFLCVFSVQAFAEVLTMGSALNKAGRQRMLTQNIMKNYLALGLEVDVVRARDELDRSVALFEEQFQELTEYAPSQTISASLSKVEDLWFEYRALAIGKVSKENAAKILDRNNAILAACHQVVLDLEAHAGRTSAKMVNTSGRQRMLSQRLLFCPCLGLPGCGVCGGL
;
A
#
# COMPACT_ATOMS: atom_id res chain seq x y z
N MET A 1 -21.26 57.75 26.74
CA MET A 1 -21.26 56.26 26.75
C MET A 1 -22.48 55.81 25.96
N LEU A 2 -22.31 55.51 24.66
CA LEU A 2 -23.42 55.06 23.81
C LEU A 2 -23.62 53.55 23.99
N PRO A 3 -24.86 53.05 24.15
CA PRO A 3 -25.11 51.62 24.31
C PRO A 3 -24.83 50.90 22.99
N MET A 4 -23.87 49.98 23.01
CA MET A 4 -23.55 49.14 21.84
C MET A 4 -24.72 48.20 21.55
N PRO A 5 -25.13 48.01 20.27
CA PRO A 5 -26.24 47.14 19.93
C PRO A 5 -25.96 45.69 20.36
N ARG A 6 -26.93 45.04 21.01
CA ARG A 6 -26.84 43.66 21.54
C ARG A 6 -26.38 42.62 20.49
N ASN A 7 -26.68 42.85 19.21
CA ASN A 7 -26.29 41.98 18.11
C ASN A 7 -24.79 42.07 17.75
N THR A 8 -24.15 43.22 18.00
CA THR A 8 -22.72 43.43 17.74
C THR A 8 -21.87 42.65 18.76
N ILE A 9 -22.33 42.58 20.01
CA ILE A 9 -21.66 41.82 21.08
C ILE A 9 -21.78 40.31 20.82
N LEU A 10 -22.93 39.84 20.35
CA LEU A 10 -23.11 38.43 19.99
C LEU A 10 -22.23 38.04 18.79
N SER A 11 -22.12 38.91 17.79
CA SER A 11 -21.31 38.66 16.59
C SER A 11 -19.80 38.62 16.90
N THR A 12 -19.31 39.49 17.81
CA THR A 12 -17.89 39.46 18.22
C THR A 12 -17.55 38.26 19.09
N VAL A 13 -18.45 37.80 19.96
CA VAL A 13 -18.25 36.60 20.77
C VAL A 13 -18.22 35.34 19.90
N VAL A 14 -19.10 35.23 18.90
CA VAL A 14 -19.12 34.09 17.95
C VAL A 14 -17.86 34.07 17.09
N ALA A 15 -17.40 35.23 16.60
CA ALA A 15 -16.17 35.32 15.83
C ALA A 15 -14.92 34.95 16.66
N LEU A 16 -14.87 35.38 17.93
CA LEU A 16 -13.76 35.03 18.83
C LEU A 16 -13.76 33.53 19.18
N PHE A 17 -14.94 32.92 19.32
CA PHE A 17 -15.10 31.48 19.59
C PHE A 17 -14.69 30.61 18.40
N LEU A 18 -14.94 31.06 17.17
CA LEU A 18 -14.52 30.38 15.94
C LEU A 18 -12.99 30.42 15.73
N CYS A 19 -12.31 31.48 16.17
CA CYS A 19 -10.84 31.53 16.08
C CYS A 19 -10.14 30.58 17.05
N VAL A 20 -10.69 30.35 18.26
CA VAL A 20 -10.10 29.44 19.26
C VAL A 20 -10.31 27.96 18.89
N PHE A 21 -11.33 27.65 18.09
CA PHE A 21 -11.60 26.30 17.57
C PHE A 21 -10.86 25.98 16.26
N SER A 22 -9.87 26.80 15.86
CA SER A 22 -8.95 26.43 14.79
C SER A 22 -8.09 25.27 15.28
N VAL A 23 -8.62 24.07 15.01
CA VAL A 23 -8.07 22.74 15.24
C VAL A 23 -6.54 22.78 15.17
N GLN A 24 -5.90 22.51 16.31
CA GLN A 24 -4.53 22.01 16.30
C GLN A 24 -4.54 20.68 15.55
N ALA A 25 -4.25 20.72 14.26
CA ALA A 25 -3.83 19.54 13.52
C ALA A 25 -2.42 19.20 14.04
N PHE A 26 -2.33 18.29 15.01
CA PHE A 26 -1.05 17.69 15.35
C PHE A 26 -0.64 16.82 14.17
N ALA A 27 0.25 17.36 13.32
CA ALA A 27 1.00 16.53 12.40
C ALA A 27 1.90 15.63 13.27
N GLU A 28 1.52 14.35 13.39
CA GLU A 28 2.35 13.36 14.07
C GLU A 28 3.63 13.19 13.23
N VAL A 29 4.77 13.65 13.75
CA VAL A 29 6.05 13.56 13.03
C VAL A 29 6.38 12.08 12.85
N LEU A 30 6.49 11.64 11.59
CA LEU A 30 6.82 10.26 11.27
C LEU A 30 8.18 9.90 11.88
N THR A 31 8.19 8.96 12.83
CA THR A 31 9.43 8.47 13.43
C THR A 31 10.10 7.43 12.54
N MET A 32 11.42 7.27 12.64
CA MET A 32 12.17 6.27 11.88
C MET A 32 11.61 4.84 12.06
N GLY A 33 11.20 4.49 13.29
CA GLY A 33 10.58 3.20 13.58
C GLY A 33 9.21 3.03 12.93
N SER A 34 8.39 4.10 12.91
CA SER A 34 7.11 4.11 12.21
C SER A 34 7.29 3.95 10.70
N ALA A 35 8.26 4.68 10.12
CA ALA A 35 8.61 4.59 8.70
C ALA A 35 9.01 3.16 8.31
N LEU A 36 9.87 2.51 9.08
CA LEU A 36 10.30 1.12 8.81
C LEU A 36 9.13 0.13 8.89
N ASN A 37 8.21 0.31 9.85
CA ASN A 37 7.03 -0.53 9.96
C ASN A 37 6.07 -0.32 8.76
N LYS A 38 5.80 0.93 8.39
CA LYS A 38 5.00 1.27 7.20
C LYS A 38 5.62 0.68 5.93
N ALA A 39 6.92 0.90 5.70
CA ALA A 39 7.65 0.31 4.56
C ALA A 39 7.61 -1.23 4.58
N GLY A 40 7.73 -1.84 5.76
CA GLY A 40 7.58 -3.27 5.94
C GLY A 40 6.21 -3.79 5.54
N ARG A 41 5.14 -3.06 5.92
CA ARG A 41 3.75 -3.38 5.56
C ARG A 41 3.46 -3.26 4.08
N GLN A 42 4.15 -2.41 3.32
CA GLN A 42 3.94 -2.31 1.86
C GLN A 42 4.12 -3.67 1.15
N ARG A 43 5.07 -4.48 1.62
CA ARG A 43 5.24 -5.86 1.12
C ARG A 43 4.03 -6.75 1.41
N MET A 44 3.45 -6.63 2.61
CA MET A 44 2.25 -7.37 2.96
C MET A 44 1.04 -6.92 2.13
N LEU A 45 0.89 -5.60 1.95
CA LEU A 45 -0.23 -5.01 1.24
C LEU A 45 -0.24 -5.41 -0.24
N THR A 46 0.90 -5.39 -0.92
CA THR A 46 1.00 -5.88 -2.32
C THR A 46 0.54 -7.34 -2.44
N GLN A 47 0.93 -8.22 -1.52
CA GLN A 47 0.48 -9.62 -1.49
C GLN A 47 -1.03 -9.74 -1.20
N ASN A 48 -1.55 -8.96 -0.25
CA ASN A 48 -2.97 -8.96 0.10
C ASN A 48 -3.84 -8.48 -1.08
N ILE A 49 -3.41 -7.45 -1.80
CA ILE A 49 -4.07 -6.96 -3.02
C ILE A 49 -4.14 -8.09 -4.05
N MET A 50 -3.02 -8.74 -4.34
CA MET A 50 -3.00 -9.87 -5.29
C MET A 50 -3.93 -10.99 -4.82
N LYS A 51 -3.80 -11.45 -3.57
CA LYS A 51 -4.62 -12.52 -3.00
C LYS A 51 -6.12 -12.25 -3.20
N ASN A 52 -6.55 -11.06 -2.83
CA ASN A 52 -7.96 -10.70 -2.86
C ASN A 52 -8.47 -10.43 -4.28
N TYR A 53 -7.66 -9.84 -5.16
CA TYR A 53 -8.00 -9.72 -6.57
C TYR A 53 -8.23 -11.08 -7.22
N LEU A 54 -7.38 -12.05 -6.91
CA LEU A 54 -7.50 -13.39 -7.45
C LEU A 54 -8.69 -14.14 -6.84
N ALA A 55 -8.99 -13.94 -5.56
CA ALA A 55 -10.19 -14.48 -4.91
C ALA A 55 -11.47 -13.97 -5.59
N LEU A 56 -11.52 -12.68 -5.98
CA LEU A 56 -12.63 -12.13 -6.77
C LEU A 56 -12.77 -12.84 -8.12
N GLY A 57 -11.66 -13.14 -8.79
CA GLY A 57 -11.68 -13.84 -10.08
C GLY A 57 -12.09 -15.31 -9.99
N LEU A 58 -11.92 -15.92 -8.82
CA LEU A 58 -12.35 -17.28 -8.50
C LEU A 58 -13.73 -17.34 -7.83
N GLU A 59 -14.40 -16.19 -7.68
CA GLU A 59 -15.70 -16.05 -7.01
C GLU A 59 -15.73 -16.61 -5.57
N VAL A 60 -14.59 -16.53 -4.86
CA VAL A 60 -14.45 -16.98 -3.47
C VAL A 60 -14.62 -15.79 -2.52
N ASP A 61 -15.62 -15.88 -1.64
CA ASP A 61 -15.92 -14.88 -0.60
C ASP A 61 -15.86 -13.43 -1.15
N VAL A 62 -16.60 -13.20 -2.24
CA VAL A 62 -16.49 -12.00 -3.09
C VAL A 62 -16.65 -10.70 -2.31
N VAL A 63 -17.57 -10.67 -1.34
CA VAL A 63 -17.84 -9.48 -0.52
C VAL A 63 -16.62 -9.14 0.32
N ARG A 64 -16.06 -10.13 1.04
CA ARG A 64 -14.88 -9.94 1.87
C ARG A 64 -13.64 -9.64 1.02
N ALA A 65 -13.45 -10.36 -0.08
CA ALA A 65 -12.32 -10.15 -0.98
C ALA A 65 -12.33 -8.73 -1.56
N ARG A 66 -13.49 -8.20 -1.93
CA ARG A 66 -13.61 -6.83 -2.42
C ARG A 66 -13.23 -5.80 -1.35
N ASP A 67 -13.79 -5.95 -0.15
CA ASP A 67 -13.52 -5.05 0.97
C ASP A 67 -12.04 -5.10 1.41
N GLU A 68 -11.44 -6.29 1.52
CA GLU A 68 -10.01 -6.42 1.83
C GLU A 68 -9.12 -5.85 0.71
N LEU A 69 -9.51 -6.00 -0.56
CA LEU A 69 -8.80 -5.42 -1.71
C LEU A 69 -8.79 -3.89 -1.63
N ASP A 70 -9.99 -3.29 -1.54
CA ASP A 70 -10.16 -1.83 -1.53
C ASP A 70 -9.44 -1.20 -0.31
N ARG A 71 -9.55 -1.82 0.88
CA ARG A 71 -8.80 -1.38 2.08
C ARG A 71 -7.29 -1.50 1.91
N SER A 72 -6.81 -2.57 1.30
CA SER A 72 -5.37 -2.78 1.11
C SER A 72 -4.78 -1.77 0.13
N VAL A 73 -5.52 -1.42 -0.93
CA VAL A 73 -5.13 -0.36 -1.88
C VAL A 73 -5.09 0.99 -1.17
N ALA A 74 -6.15 1.38 -0.47
CA ALA A 74 -6.20 2.66 0.25
C ALA A 74 -5.08 2.80 1.28
N LEU A 75 -4.85 1.76 2.09
CA LEU A 75 -3.81 1.77 3.13
C LEU A 75 -2.39 1.78 2.53
N PHE A 76 -2.20 1.16 1.36
CA PHE A 76 -0.93 1.24 0.63
C PHE A 76 -0.66 2.69 0.26
N GLU A 77 -1.61 3.37 -0.38
CA GLU A 77 -1.47 4.74 -0.88
C GLU A 77 -1.25 5.75 0.24
N GLU A 78 -2.05 5.68 1.30
CA GLU A 78 -1.91 6.52 2.50
C GLU A 78 -0.50 6.41 3.08
N GLN A 79 -0.07 5.18 3.40
CA GLN A 79 1.25 4.96 4.00
C GLN A 79 2.40 5.25 3.03
N PHE A 80 2.18 5.07 1.73
CA PHE A 80 3.19 5.37 0.73
C PHE A 80 3.41 6.88 0.59
N GLN A 81 2.35 7.68 0.63
CA GLN A 81 2.44 9.13 0.68
C GLN A 81 3.24 9.60 1.90
N GLU A 82 2.92 9.09 3.09
CA GLU A 82 3.67 9.42 4.31
C GLU A 82 5.16 9.09 4.21
N LEU A 83 5.51 7.97 3.56
CA LEU A 83 6.92 7.58 3.35
C LEU A 83 7.64 8.52 2.38
N THR A 84 6.96 8.97 1.33
CA THR A 84 7.48 9.94 0.36
C THR A 84 7.69 11.32 0.99
N GLU A 85 6.80 11.76 1.87
CA GLU A 85 6.95 13.01 2.62
C GLU A 85 8.09 12.95 3.65
N TYR A 86 8.34 11.77 4.24
CA TYR A 86 9.43 11.59 5.21
C TYR A 86 10.83 11.51 4.58
N ALA A 87 10.95 10.91 3.39
CA ALA A 87 12.18 10.56 2.65
C ALA A 87 13.49 11.22 3.14
N PRO A 88 14.22 10.60 4.10
CA PRO A 88 15.33 11.25 4.80
C PRO A 88 16.66 11.25 4.01
N SER A 89 16.70 10.63 2.83
CA SER A 89 17.87 10.64 1.95
C SER A 89 17.48 10.52 0.48
N GLN A 90 18.37 10.99 -0.40
CA GLN A 90 18.18 10.90 -1.85
C GLN A 90 18.07 9.45 -2.34
N THR A 91 18.79 8.50 -1.72
CA THR A 91 18.71 7.08 -2.04
C THR A 91 17.31 6.52 -1.75
N ILE A 92 16.75 6.85 -0.58
CA ILE A 92 15.41 6.41 -0.19
C ILE A 92 14.36 7.04 -1.12
N SER A 93 14.50 8.33 -1.45
CA SER A 93 13.62 9.00 -2.41
C SER A 93 13.64 8.34 -3.79
N ALA A 94 14.82 7.95 -4.30
CA ALA A 94 14.93 7.23 -5.56
C ALA A 94 14.26 5.85 -5.52
N SER A 95 14.43 5.11 -4.42
CA SER A 95 13.76 3.81 -4.23
C SER A 95 12.24 3.94 -4.11
N LEU A 96 11.74 5.01 -3.47
CA LEU A 96 10.31 5.32 -3.41
C LEU A 96 9.76 5.68 -4.79
N SER A 97 10.46 6.51 -5.56
CA SER A 97 10.06 6.83 -6.95
C SER A 97 9.93 5.57 -7.82
N LYS A 98 10.84 4.61 -7.68
CA LYS A 98 10.71 3.32 -8.38
C LYS A 98 9.47 2.52 -7.94
N VAL A 99 9.10 2.58 -6.66
CA VAL A 99 7.86 1.97 -6.17
C VAL A 99 6.64 2.67 -6.76
N GLU A 100 6.67 4.01 -6.87
CA GLU A 100 5.60 4.81 -7.44
C GLU A 100 5.31 4.43 -8.90
N ASP A 101 6.34 4.32 -9.74
CA ASP A 101 6.21 3.91 -11.14
C ASP A 101 5.54 2.53 -11.28
N LEU A 102 6.02 1.56 -10.49
CA LEU A 102 5.48 0.21 -10.48
C LEU A 102 4.06 0.16 -9.90
N TRP A 103 3.78 1.00 -8.90
CA TRP A 103 2.47 1.10 -8.26
C TRP A 103 1.43 1.64 -9.24
N PHE A 104 1.75 2.63 -10.07
CA PHE A 104 0.80 3.19 -11.03
C PHE A 104 0.19 2.12 -11.95
N GLU A 105 1.04 1.30 -12.58
CA GLU A 105 0.58 0.19 -13.42
C GLU A 105 -0.16 -0.89 -12.61
N TYR A 106 0.38 -1.25 -11.45
CA TYR A 106 -0.18 -2.30 -10.59
C TYR A 106 -1.57 -1.93 -10.04
N ARG A 107 -1.72 -0.68 -9.61
CA ARG A 107 -2.97 -0.12 -9.10
C ARG A 107 -4.05 -0.16 -10.17
N ALA A 108 -3.75 0.28 -11.39
CA ALA A 108 -4.70 0.28 -12.50
C ALA A 108 -5.27 -1.12 -12.77
N LEU A 109 -4.44 -2.15 -12.64
CA LEU A 109 -4.89 -3.55 -12.73
C LEU A 109 -5.75 -3.94 -11.53
N ALA A 110 -5.33 -3.59 -10.31
CA ALA A 110 -6.00 -3.97 -9.06
C ALA A 110 -7.42 -3.39 -8.92
N ILE A 111 -7.62 -2.13 -9.34
CA ILE A 111 -8.96 -1.50 -9.33
C ILE A 111 -9.78 -1.77 -10.59
N GLY A 112 -9.13 -2.30 -11.63
CA GLY A 112 -9.75 -2.58 -12.92
C GLY A 112 -10.69 -3.78 -12.90
N LYS A 113 -11.24 -4.09 -14.08
CA LYS A 113 -12.13 -5.24 -14.26
C LYS A 113 -11.40 -6.54 -13.93
N VAL A 114 -12.00 -7.35 -13.07
CA VAL A 114 -11.53 -8.70 -12.75
C VAL A 114 -11.71 -9.60 -13.97
N SER A 115 -10.60 -10.15 -14.46
CA SER A 115 -10.57 -11.10 -15.58
C SER A 115 -9.36 -12.02 -15.45
N LYS A 116 -9.41 -13.19 -16.10
CA LYS A 116 -8.28 -14.14 -16.12
C LYS A 116 -7.00 -13.51 -16.67
N GLU A 117 -7.12 -12.67 -17.70
CA GLU A 117 -5.98 -11.97 -18.29
C GLU A 117 -5.35 -10.98 -17.31
N ASN A 118 -6.16 -10.18 -16.62
CA ASN A 118 -5.66 -9.22 -15.64
C ASN A 118 -5.13 -9.91 -14.37
N ALA A 119 -5.69 -11.06 -13.99
CA ALA A 119 -5.16 -11.90 -12.91
C ALA A 119 -3.73 -12.37 -13.20
N ALA A 120 -3.46 -12.82 -14.43
CA ALA A 120 -2.11 -13.18 -14.86
C ALA A 120 -1.16 -11.97 -14.81
N LYS A 121 -1.60 -10.81 -15.32
CA LYS A 121 -0.82 -9.56 -15.26
C LYS A 121 -0.50 -9.14 -13.82
N ILE A 122 -1.47 -9.24 -12.90
CA ILE A 122 -1.25 -8.94 -11.48
C ILE A 122 -0.21 -9.88 -10.88
N LEU A 123 -0.31 -11.19 -11.13
CA LEU A 123 0.68 -12.18 -10.65
C LEU A 123 2.09 -11.84 -11.13
N ASP A 124 2.24 -11.43 -12.38
CA ASP A 124 3.55 -11.09 -12.96
C ASP A 124 4.11 -9.78 -12.40
N ARG A 125 3.28 -8.73 -12.31
CA ARG A 125 3.70 -7.40 -11.83
C ARG A 125 3.89 -7.35 -10.31
N ASN A 126 3.17 -8.18 -9.56
CA ASN A 126 3.24 -8.23 -8.10
C ASN A 126 4.66 -8.50 -7.58
N ASN A 127 5.42 -9.35 -8.26
CA ASN A 127 6.79 -9.65 -7.86
C ASN A 127 7.73 -8.45 -7.99
N ALA A 128 7.55 -7.65 -9.04
CA ALA A 128 8.38 -6.47 -9.28
C ALA A 128 8.14 -5.40 -8.20
N ILE A 129 6.88 -5.11 -7.89
CA ILE A 129 6.55 -4.13 -6.84
C ILE A 129 6.93 -4.64 -5.45
N LEU A 130 6.73 -5.93 -5.15
CA LEU A 130 7.16 -6.53 -3.88
C LEU A 130 8.67 -6.37 -3.67
N ALA A 131 9.47 -6.59 -4.71
CA ALA A 131 10.91 -6.42 -4.66
C ALA A 131 11.32 -4.95 -4.47
N ALA A 132 10.64 -4.01 -5.14
CA ALA A 132 10.88 -2.58 -4.97
C ALA A 132 10.53 -2.11 -3.54
N CYS A 133 9.38 -2.52 -2.99
CA CYS A 133 9.03 -2.22 -1.59
C CYS A 133 10.04 -2.84 -0.62
N HIS A 134 10.60 -4.02 -0.92
CA HIS A 134 11.65 -4.60 -0.10
C HIS A 134 12.93 -3.75 -0.11
N GLN A 135 13.31 -3.19 -1.27
CA GLN A 135 14.47 -2.32 -1.37
C GLN A 135 14.33 -1.08 -0.49
N VAL A 136 13.15 -0.45 -0.46
CA VAL A 136 12.88 0.71 0.42
C VAL A 136 13.14 0.36 1.90
N VAL A 137 12.72 -0.83 2.35
CA VAL A 137 12.99 -1.29 3.73
C VAL A 137 14.49 -1.41 3.99
N LEU A 138 15.24 -2.00 3.05
CA LEU A 138 16.70 -2.16 3.18
C LEU A 138 17.41 -0.81 3.23
N ASP A 139 16.98 0.15 2.44
CA ASP A 139 17.57 1.49 2.40
C ASP A 139 17.25 2.27 3.69
N LEU A 140 16.03 2.16 4.22
CA LEU A 140 15.64 2.72 5.53
C LEU A 140 16.42 2.08 6.68
N GLU A 141 16.60 0.76 6.65
CA GLU A 141 17.40 0.02 7.64
C GLU A 141 18.86 0.47 7.64
N ALA A 142 19.45 0.57 6.45
CA ALA A 142 20.82 1.07 6.27
C ALA A 142 20.97 2.50 6.79
N HIS A 143 20.01 3.38 6.49
CA HIS A 143 19.99 4.76 7.00
C HIS A 143 19.86 4.81 8.53
N ALA A 144 19.06 3.91 9.11
CA ALA A 144 18.88 3.79 10.56
C ALA A 144 20.07 3.13 11.29
N GLY A 145 21.13 2.74 10.58
CA GLY A 145 22.28 2.01 11.14
C GLY A 145 21.95 0.59 11.62
N ARG A 146 20.82 0.01 11.16
CA ARG A 146 20.41 -1.37 11.50
C ARG A 146 20.68 -2.27 10.32
N THR A 147 21.46 -3.34 10.51
CA THR A 147 21.72 -4.31 9.45
C THR A 147 20.82 -5.53 9.64
N SER A 148 19.73 -5.69 8.88
CA SER A 148 18.98 -6.98 8.82
C SER A 148 19.46 -7.90 7.68
N ALA A 149 20.52 -7.49 6.98
CA ALA A 149 20.76 -7.76 5.57
C ALA A 149 21.26 -9.17 5.17
N LYS A 150 20.90 -10.27 5.84
CA LYS A 150 21.38 -11.59 5.35
C LYS A 150 20.45 -12.79 5.34
N MET A 151 19.13 -12.66 5.54
CA MET A 151 18.28 -13.86 5.49
C MET A 151 16.84 -13.62 5.00
N VAL A 152 16.63 -13.19 3.75
CA VAL A 152 15.27 -13.19 3.16
C VAL A 152 15.20 -13.55 1.66
N ASN A 153 16.31 -13.48 0.91
CA ASN A 153 16.22 -13.57 -0.55
C ASN A 153 15.93 -15.00 -1.09
N THR A 154 16.36 -16.05 -0.39
CA THR A 154 16.13 -17.45 -0.84
C THR A 154 14.69 -17.90 -0.60
N SER A 155 14.11 -17.55 0.55
CA SER A 155 12.74 -17.93 0.92
C SER A 155 11.68 -17.13 0.15
N GLY A 156 11.98 -15.87 -0.21
CA GLY A 156 11.11 -15.04 -1.05
C GLY A 156 10.95 -15.60 -2.46
N ARG A 157 12.05 -16.03 -3.08
CA ARG A 157 12.04 -16.63 -4.44
C ARG A 157 11.28 -17.96 -4.49
N GLN A 158 11.44 -18.79 -3.45
CA GLN A 158 10.67 -20.03 -3.30
C GLN A 158 9.19 -19.77 -3.05
N ARG A 159 8.84 -18.77 -2.24
CA ARG A 159 7.44 -18.37 -2.01
C ARG A 159 6.76 -17.91 -3.31
N MET A 160 7.46 -17.19 -4.18
CA MET A 160 6.94 -16.76 -5.49
C MET A 160 6.71 -17.95 -6.44
N LEU A 161 7.60 -18.94 -6.43
CA LEU A 161 7.43 -20.18 -7.19
C LEU A 161 6.23 -20.99 -6.67
N SER A 162 6.09 -21.15 -5.35
CA SER A 162 4.96 -21.87 -4.73
C SER A 162 3.62 -21.19 -5.00
N GLN A 163 3.56 -19.85 -4.98
CA GLN A 163 2.34 -19.12 -5.30
C GLN A 163 1.97 -19.28 -6.78
N ARG A 164 2.94 -19.22 -7.69
CA ARG A 164 2.70 -19.48 -9.12
C ARG A 164 2.19 -20.90 -9.39
N LEU A 165 2.77 -21.91 -8.72
CA LEU A 165 2.32 -23.31 -8.82
C LEU A 165 0.91 -23.52 -8.24
N LEU A 166 0.57 -22.85 -7.13
CA LEU A 166 -0.75 -22.94 -6.53
C LEU A 166 -1.83 -22.23 -7.36
N PHE A 167 -1.49 -21.09 -7.97
CA PHE A 167 -2.47 -20.29 -8.71
C PHE A 167 -2.68 -20.71 -10.16
N CYS A 168 -1.68 -21.30 -10.83
CA CYS A 168 -1.81 -21.69 -12.24
C CYS A 168 -2.93 -22.72 -12.51
N PRO A 169 -3.10 -23.78 -11.68
CA PRO A 169 -4.14 -24.79 -11.90
C PRO A 169 -5.56 -24.22 -11.73
N CYS A 170 -5.77 -23.31 -10.77
CA CYS A 170 -7.10 -22.77 -10.46
C CYS A 170 -7.60 -21.75 -11.50
N LEU A 171 -6.70 -21.07 -12.22
CA LEU A 171 -7.08 -20.01 -13.17
C LEU A 171 -7.28 -20.51 -14.61
N GLY A 172 -6.84 -21.73 -14.95
CA GLY A 172 -6.99 -22.31 -16.29
C GLY A 172 -6.34 -21.46 -17.39
N LEU A 173 -5.15 -20.90 -17.10
CA LEU A 173 -4.41 -20.04 -18.02
C LEU A 173 -3.71 -20.88 -19.12
N PRO A 174 -3.78 -20.47 -20.40
CA PRO A 174 -3.15 -21.20 -21.49
C PRO A 174 -1.62 -21.13 -21.35
N GLY A 175 -0.97 -22.27 -21.13
CA GLY A 175 0.48 -22.39 -20.96
C GLY A 175 0.96 -23.26 -19.79
N CYS A 176 0.06 -23.66 -18.88
CA CYS A 176 0.36 -24.68 -17.86
C CYS A 176 -0.13 -26.06 -18.33
N GLY A 177 0.78 -27.04 -18.35
CA GLY A 177 0.51 -28.40 -18.80
C GLY A 177 -0.67 -29.05 -18.06
N VAL A 178 -1.54 -29.65 -18.86
CA VAL A 178 -2.55 -30.69 -18.61
C VAL A 178 -2.82 -31.05 -17.15
N CYS A 179 -4.04 -30.74 -16.67
CA CYS A 179 -4.69 -31.51 -15.61
C CYS A 179 -4.91 -32.95 -16.10
N GLY A 180 -4.02 -33.86 -15.70
CA GLY A 180 -4.24 -35.31 -15.75
C GLY A 180 -4.92 -35.76 -14.46
N GLY A 181 -5.93 -36.62 -14.59
CA GLY A 181 -6.97 -36.82 -13.60
C GLY A 181 -6.57 -37.51 -12.30
N LEU A 182 -7.43 -37.30 -11.31
CA LEU A 182 -7.96 -38.28 -10.35
C LEU A 182 -9.36 -37.82 -9.96
#